data_AF-A0A2V9N885-F1
#
_entry.id   AF-A0A2V9N885-F1
#
_cell.length_a   1.000
_cell.length_b   1.000
_cell.length_c   1.000
_cell.angle_alpha   90.00
_cell.angle_beta   90.00
_cell.angle_gamma   90.00
#
_symmetry.space_group_name_H-M   'P 1'
#
loop_
_entity.id
_entity.type
_entity.pdbx_description
1 polymer ?
#
loop_
_entity_poly.entity_id
_entity_poly.type
_entity_poly.pdbx_seq_one_letter_code
_entity_poly.pdbx_strand_id
1 'polypeptide(L)'
;MPTLYVENVPEHLYDALRQRAKQNRKSISSEVLSLLEENVVTPAEQRSRQRFLSEAQRLRSQRSSSKRKFEPAEELQREDRLR
;
A
#
# COMPACT_ATOMS: atom_id res chain seq x y z
N MET A 1 13.87 -1.37 -25.92
CA MET A 1 12.74 -0.69 -25.24
C MET A 1 11.47 -1.40 -25.69
N PRO A 2 10.67 -1.99 -24.80
CA PRO A 2 9.39 -2.56 -25.19
C PRO A 2 8.42 -1.43 -25.59
N THR A 3 7.70 -1.63 -26.70
CA THR A 3 6.68 -0.68 -27.18
C THR A 3 5.32 -1.36 -27.11
N LEU A 4 4.34 -0.67 -26.52
CA LEU A 4 2.96 -1.14 -26.42
C LEU A 4 2.10 -0.39 -27.43
N TYR A 5 1.44 -1.13 -28.33
CA TYR A 5 0.39 -0.60 -29.20
C TYR A 5 -0.96 -1.07 -28.67
N VAL A 6 -1.90 -0.14 -28.52
CA VAL A 6 -3.26 -0.43 -28.07
C VAL A 6 -4.21 0.07 -29.14
N GLU A 7 -4.96 -0.86 -29.74
CA GLU A 7 -5.96 -0.56 -30.76
C GLU A 7 -7.36 -0.51 -30.14
N ASN A 8 -8.29 0.16 -30.83
CA ASN A 8 -9.71 0.21 -30.46
C ASN A 8 -9.99 0.84 -29.08
N VAL A 9 -9.23 1.87 -28.71
CA VAL A 9 -9.52 2.65 -27.50
C VAL A 9 -10.85 3.41 -27.69
N PRO A 10 -11.86 3.18 -26.84
CA PRO A 10 -13.11 3.93 -26.90
C PRO A 10 -12.86 5.45 -26.82
N GLU A 11 -13.57 6.23 -27.64
CA GLU A 11 -13.37 7.68 -27.75
C GLU A 11 -13.43 8.39 -26.39
N HIS A 12 -14.41 8.02 -25.56
CA HIS A 12 -14.55 8.56 -24.21
C HIS A 12 -13.33 8.31 -23.30
N LEU A 13 -12.65 7.16 -23.44
CA LEU A 13 -11.43 6.88 -22.67
C LEU A 13 -10.25 7.68 -23.20
N TYR A 14 -10.14 7.81 -24.52
CA TYR A 14 -9.11 8.63 -25.13
C TYR A 14 -9.22 10.11 -24.71
N ASP A 15 -10.44 10.65 -24.70
CA ASP A 15 -10.70 12.01 -24.27
C ASP A 15 -10.39 12.22 -22.79
N ALA A 16 -10.76 11.28 -21.93
CA ALA A 16 -10.41 11.31 -20.51
C ALA A 16 -8.89 11.30 -20.30
N LEU A 17 -8.16 10.43 -21.02
CA LEU A 17 -6.70 10.39 -20.99
C LEU A 17 -6.08 11.72 -21.47
N ARG A 18 -6.61 12.30 -22.54
CA ARG A 18 -6.15 13.58 -23.09
C ARG A 18 -6.37 14.73 -22.12
N GLN A 19 -7.52 14.79 -21.46
CA GLN A 19 -7.81 15.81 -20.45
C GLN A 19 -6.89 15.68 -19.25
N ARG A 20 -6.70 14.46 -18.73
CA ARG A 20 -5.79 14.19 -17.61
C ARG A 20 -4.34 14.53 -17.96
N ALA A 21 -3.86 14.17 -19.15
CA ALA A 21 -2.52 14.51 -19.62
C ALA A 21 -2.30 16.04 -19.68
N LYS A 22 -3.30 16.80 -20.17
CA LYS A 22 -3.25 18.28 -20.18
C LYS A 22 -3.18 18.86 -18.76
N GLN A 23 -3.98 18.35 -17.82
CA GLN A 23 -3.96 18.79 -16.43
C GLN A 23 -2.60 18.55 -15.78
N ASN A 24 -2.00 17.39 -16.05
CA ASN A 24 -0.68 17.02 -15.55
C ASN A 24 0.48 17.63 -16.34
N ARG A 25 0.21 18.41 -17.40
CA ARG A 25 1.21 18.98 -18.32
C ARG A 25 2.16 17.94 -18.91
N LYS A 26 1.64 16.73 -19.16
CA LYS A 26 2.37 15.60 -19.75
C LYS A 26 1.88 15.32 -21.16
N SER A 27 2.70 14.61 -21.95
CA SER A 27 2.22 13.99 -23.18
C SER A 27 1.28 12.83 -22.86
N ILE A 28 0.40 12.46 -23.80
CA ILE A 28 -0.51 11.32 -23.62
C ILE A 28 0.27 10.04 -23.33
N SER A 29 1.35 9.78 -24.08
CA SER A 29 2.20 8.60 -23.86
C SER A 29 2.83 8.59 -22.47
N SER A 30 3.29 9.74 -21.97
CA SER A 30 3.85 9.84 -20.61
C SER A 30 2.79 9.64 -19.53
N GLU A 31 1.58 10.12 -19.74
CA GLU A 31 0.46 9.90 -18.81
C GLU A 31 0.04 8.43 -18.77
N VAL A 32 -0.01 7.77 -19.93
CA VAL A 32 -0.31 6.33 -20.02
C VAL A 32 0.76 5.51 -19.29
N LEU A 33 2.04 5.87 -19.43
CA LEU A 33 3.11 5.21 -18.68
C LEU A 33 2.94 5.39 -17.16
N SER A 34 2.67 6.60 -16.68
CA SER A 34 2.40 6.82 -15.25
C SER A 34 1.20 6.02 -14.76
N LEU A 35 0.13 5.93 -15.56
CA LEU A 35 -1.04 5.11 -15.24
C LEU A 35 -0.71 3.61 -15.16
N LEU A 36 0.13 3.11 -16.07
CA LEU A 36 0.58 1.73 -16.04
C LEU A 36 1.46 1.47 -14.81
N GLU A 37 2.36 2.38 -14.45
CA GLU A 37 3.17 2.27 -13.24
C GLU A 37 2.32 2.26 -11.95
N GLU A 38 1.24 3.06 -11.91
CA GLU A 38 0.33 3.13 -10.77
C GLU A 38 -0.55 1.86 -10.61
N ASN A 39 -0.98 1.27 -11.72
CA ASN A 39 -2.03 0.25 -11.71
C ASN A 39 -1.53 -1.18 -12.00
N VAL A 40 -0.40 -1.33 -12.68
CA VAL A 40 0.15 -2.65 -13.00
C VAL A 40 0.98 -3.15 -11.83
N VAL A 41 0.35 -3.95 -10.97
CA VAL A 41 1.04 -4.61 -9.86
C VAL A 41 2.09 -5.56 -10.42
N THR A 42 3.36 -5.26 -10.18
CA THR A 42 4.43 -6.18 -10.58
C THR A 42 4.44 -7.42 -9.69
N PRO A 43 4.85 -8.60 -10.19
CA PRO A 43 4.96 -9.80 -9.36
C PRO A 43 5.87 -9.61 -8.14
N ALA A 44 6.89 -8.77 -8.26
CA ALA A 44 7.79 -8.42 -7.15
C ALA A 44 7.04 -7.63 -6.06
N GLU A 45 6.25 -6.63 -6.47
CA GLU A 45 5.44 -5.83 -5.55
C GLU A 45 4.36 -6.68 -4.88
N GLN A 46 3.69 -7.57 -5.62
CA GLN A 46 2.71 -8.49 -5.07
C GLN A 46 3.33 -9.40 -3.98
N ARG A 47 4.53 -9.94 -4.23
CA ARG A 47 5.26 -10.74 -3.23
C ARG A 47 5.63 -9.91 -2.00
N SER A 48 6.05 -8.65 -2.20
CA SER A 48 6.35 -7.73 -1.10
C SER A 48 5.12 -7.47 -0.22
N ARG A 49 3.97 -7.18 -0.84
CA ARG A 49 2.69 -6.98 -0.14
C ARG A 49 2.27 -8.22 0.65
N GLN A 50 2.42 -9.42 0.07
CA GLN A 50 2.12 -10.68 0.77
C GLN A 50 3.02 -10.89 1.98
N ARG A 51 4.33 -10.65 1.85
CA ARG A 51 5.29 -10.75 2.97
C ARG A 51 4.96 -9.78 4.09
N PHE A 52 4.63 -8.54 3.74
CA PHE A 52 4.23 -7.53 4.71
C PHE A 52 2.98 -7.96 5.49
N LEU A 53 1.95 -8.46 4.79
CA LEU A 53 0.74 -8.96 5.43
C LEU A 53 1.02 -10.18 6.32
N SER A 54 1.86 -11.12 5.90
CA SER A 54 2.22 -12.28 6.72
C SER A 54 2.96 -11.87 8.00
N GLU A 55 3.88 -10.89 7.92
CA GLU A 55 4.57 -10.38 9.11
C GLU A 55 3.61 -9.64 10.06
N ALA A 56 2.71 -8.82 9.52
CA ALA A 56 1.70 -8.14 10.33
C ALA A 56 0.77 -9.14 11.06
N GLN A 57 0.37 -10.21 10.38
CA GLN A 57 -0.40 -11.30 10.99
C GLN A 57 0.38 -12.04 12.08
N ARG A 58 1.67 -12.33 11.83
CA ARG A 58 2.57 -12.95 12.82
C ARG A 58 2.73 -12.11 14.08
N LEU A 59 2.93 -10.80 13.93
CA LEU A 59 3.03 -9.89 15.09
C LEU A 59 1.71 -9.79 15.86
N ARG A 60 0.57 -9.77 15.15
CA ARG A 60 -0.76 -9.74 15.77
C ARG A 60 -1.03 -11.02 16.58
N SER A 61 -0.70 -12.19 16.06
CA SER A 61 -0.91 -13.46 16.79
C SER A 61 -0.03 -13.54 18.05
N GLN A 62 1.22 -13.09 17.98
CA GLN A 62 2.13 -13.03 19.14
C GLN A 62 1.64 -12.09 20.24
N ARG A 63 1.06 -10.94 19.88
CA ARG A 63 0.43 -10.03 20.87
C ARG A 63 -0.81 -10.63 21.52
N SER A 64 -1.61 -11.41 20.78
CA SER A 64 -2.76 -12.10 21.37
C SER A 64 -2.38 -13.28 22.26
N SER A 65 -1.21 -13.92 22.00
CA SER A 65 -0.72 -15.05 22.79
C SER A 65 0.05 -14.63 24.04
N SER A 66 0.46 -13.36 24.16
CA SER A 66 1.03 -12.86 25.41
C SER A 66 -0.08 -12.69 26.46
N LYS A 67 -0.50 -13.81 27.07
CA LYS A 67 -1.19 -13.87 28.38
C LYS A 67 -0.28 -13.40 29.53
N ARG A 68 0.63 -12.45 29.27
CA ARG A 68 1.45 -11.89 30.33
C ARG A 68 0.50 -10.99 31.10
N LYS A 69 0.07 -11.45 32.28
CA LYS A 69 -0.61 -10.60 33.26
C LYS A 69 0.40 -9.51 33.60
N PHE A 70 0.24 -8.35 33.00
CA PHE A 70 0.94 -7.17 33.48
C PHE A 70 0.24 -6.79 34.77
N GLU A 71 0.99 -6.71 35.86
CA GLU A 71 0.51 -6.04 37.07
C GLU A 71 0.04 -4.63 36.63
N PRO A 72 -1.21 -4.24 36.94
CA PRO A 72 -1.69 -2.90 36.74
C PRO A 72 -0.64 -1.88 37.19
N ALA A 73 -0.36 -0.88 36.37
CA ALA A 73 0.59 0.18 36.73
C ALA A 73 0.22 0.87 38.06
N GLU A 74 -1.07 0.81 38.42
CA GLU A 74 -1.64 1.26 39.68
C GLU A 74 -1.13 0.48 40.90
N GLU A 75 -0.87 -0.82 40.79
CA GLU A 75 -0.33 -1.66 41.88
C GLU A 75 1.14 -1.33 42.12
N LEU A 76 1.93 -1.18 41.06
CA LEU A 76 3.35 -0.76 41.14
C LEU A 76 3.51 0.64 41.76
N GLN A 77 2.59 1.57 41.48
CA GLN A 77 2.58 2.91 42.09
C GLN A 77 2.18 2.92 43.56
N ARG A 78 1.36 1.95 44.01
CA ARG A 78 0.98 1.82 45.43
C ARG A 78 2.13 1.27 46.27
N GLU A 79 2.86 0.27 45.76
CA GLU A 79 4.02 -0.29 46.45
C GLU A 79 5.12 0.76 46.69
N ASP A 80 5.38 1.63 45.72
CA ASP A 80 6.42 2.66 45.82
C ASP A 80 6.07 3.77 46.82
N ARG A 81 4.77 4.07 47.02
CA ARG A 81 4.32 5.01 48.07
C ARG A 81 4.33 4.44 49.48
N LEU A 82 4.43 3.11 49.61
CA LEU A 82 4.45 2.42 50.90
C LEU A 82 5.89 2.15 51.40
N ARG A 83 6.91 2.57 50.65
CA ARG A 83 8.32 2.61 51.05
C ARG A 83 8.74 4.00 51.50
#